data_AF-A0A1S3BIS2-F1
#
_entry.id   AF-A0A1S3BIS2-F1
#
_cell.length_a   1.000
_cell.length_b   1.000
_cell.length_c   1.000
_cell.angle_alpha   90.00
_cell.angle_beta   90.00
_cell.angle_gamma   90.00
#
_symmetry.space_group_name_H-M   'P 1'
#
loop_
_entity.id
_entity.type
_entity.pdbx_description
1 polymer ?
#
loop_
_entity_poly.entity_id
_entity_poly.type
_entity_poly.pdbx_seq_one_letter_code
_entity_poly.pdbx_strand_id
1 'polypeptide(L)'
;MVRTTQLFRKARKTFQDLRLLQILQSEIAHELSSTPCQNYENNASSSHFTVEHDSLKSQDVVLRRKMDSGEEVVISALLGPLRFGYDGAFPREILMKICVSKPGVSSLLQFDCGVSEDGHAR
;
A
#
# COMPACT_ATOMS: atom_id res chain seq x y z
N MET A 1 -25.33 30.80 -35.31
CA MET A 1 -25.36 30.76 -33.83
C MET A 1 -24.90 29.44 -33.19
N VAL A 2 -24.46 28.41 -33.93
CA VAL A 2 -24.06 27.10 -33.34
C VAL A 2 -22.59 27.05 -32.87
N ARG A 3 -21.70 27.88 -33.44
CA ARG A 3 -20.27 27.88 -33.09
C ARG A 3 -19.96 28.54 -31.74
N THR A 4 -20.71 29.57 -31.36
CA THR A 4 -20.51 30.30 -30.10
C THR A 4 -20.92 29.43 -28.90
N THR A 5 -22.03 28.71 -29.00
CA THR A 5 -22.49 27.79 -27.93
C THR A 5 -21.51 26.64 -27.67
N GLN A 6 -20.83 26.15 -28.71
CA GLN A 6 -19.77 25.15 -28.57
C GLN A 6 -18.51 25.70 -27.87
N LEU A 7 -18.13 26.95 -28.14
CA LEU A 7 -17.02 27.63 -27.46
C LEU A 7 -17.33 27.87 -25.98
N PHE A 8 -18.53 28.35 -25.65
CA PHE A 8 -18.96 28.52 -24.26
C PHE A 8 -19.00 27.18 -23.51
N ARG A 9 -19.43 26.09 -24.16
CA ARG A 9 -19.40 24.75 -23.56
C ARG A 9 -17.97 24.27 -23.28
N LYS A 10 -17.04 24.50 -24.21
CA LYS A 10 -15.61 24.20 -24.01
C LYS A 10 -15.01 25.02 -22.88
N ALA A 11 -15.27 26.33 -22.85
CA ALA A 11 -14.78 27.23 -21.79
C ALA A 11 -15.31 26.80 -20.41
N ARG A 12 -16.60 26.49 -20.29
CA ARG A 12 -17.17 26.00 -19.03
C ARG A 12 -16.52 24.69 -18.57
N LYS A 13 -16.25 23.77 -19.50
CA LYS A 13 -15.54 22.52 -19.21
C LYS A 13 -14.11 22.80 -18.73
N THR A 14 -13.36 23.68 -19.40
CA THR A 14 -11.99 24.02 -18.97
C THR A 14 -11.95 24.68 -17.60
N PHE A 15 -12.94 25.51 -17.24
CA PHE A 15 -13.03 26.07 -15.88
C PHE A 15 -13.34 25.00 -14.82
N GLN A 16 -14.17 24.01 -15.16
CA GLN A 16 -14.44 22.87 -14.27
C GLN A 16 -13.20 21.99 -14.10
N ASP A 17 -12.49 21.70 -15.19
CA ASP A 17 -11.26 20.91 -15.18
C ASP A 17 -10.16 21.62 -14.37
N LEU A 18 -10.02 22.95 -14.50
CA LEU A 18 -9.08 23.74 -13.69
C LEU A 18 -9.38 23.63 -12.19
N ARG A 19 -10.67 23.73 -11.81
CA ARG A 19 -11.08 23.60 -10.40
C ARG A 19 -10.81 22.19 -9.88
N LEU A 20 -11.07 21.16 -10.69
CA LEU A 20 -10.76 19.77 -10.34
C LEU A 20 -9.25 19.58 -10.12
N LEU A 21 -8.40 20.13 -10.99
CA LEU A 21 -6.95 20.08 -10.83
C LEU A 21 -6.48 20.75 -9.54
N GLN A 22 -7.06 21.90 -9.18
CA GLN A 22 -6.74 22.58 -7.93
C GLN A 22 -7.10 21.73 -6.70
N ILE A 23 -8.27 21.07 -6.73
CA ILE A 23 -8.69 20.16 -5.64
C ILE A 23 -7.74 18.96 -5.56
N LEU A 24 -7.45 18.30 -6.68
CA LEU A 24 -6.52 17.17 -6.69
C LEU A 24 -5.14 17.58 -6.18
N GLN A 25 -4.66 18.77 -6.55
CA GLN A 25 -3.39 19.29 -6.06
C GLN A 25 -3.42 19.55 -4.56
N SER A 26 -4.51 20.12 -4.02
CA SER A 26 -4.63 20.33 -2.57
C SER A 26 -4.73 19.02 -1.79
N GLU A 27 -5.46 18.03 -2.31
CA GLU A 27 -5.55 16.69 -1.68
C GLU A 27 -4.20 15.96 -1.73
N ILE A 28 -3.48 15.98 -2.85
CA ILE A 28 -2.13 15.40 -2.94
C ILE A 28 -1.18 16.10 -1.96
N ALA A 29 -1.22 17.44 -1.89
CA ALA A 29 -0.39 18.19 -0.96
C ALA A 29 -0.74 17.87 0.50
N HIS A 30 -2.03 17.72 0.80
CA HIS A 30 -2.51 17.30 2.11
C HIS A 30 -1.97 15.91 2.46
N GLU A 31 -2.19 14.89 1.62
CA GLU A 31 -1.71 13.51 1.82
C GLU A 31 -0.19 13.40 1.91
N LEU A 32 0.58 14.24 1.20
CA LEU A 32 2.04 14.28 1.34
C LEU A 32 2.50 14.91 2.67
N SER A 33 1.70 15.83 3.22
CA SER A 33 1.98 16.47 4.52
C SER A 33 1.46 15.67 5.72
N SER A 34 0.36 14.95 5.53
CA SER A 34 -0.25 14.06 6.52
C SER A 34 0.22 12.64 6.22
N THR A 35 1.17 12.15 6.99
CA THR A 35 1.65 10.76 6.86
C THR A 35 1.22 9.96 8.09
N PRO A 36 -0.01 9.42 8.10
CA PRO A 36 -0.47 8.53 9.18
C PRO A 36 0.52 7.39 9.47
N CYS A 37 1.24 6.93 8.43
CA CYS A 37 2.15 5.79 8.50
C CYS A 37 3.62 6.15 8.85
N GLN A 38 4.01 7.43 8.94
CA GLN A 38 5.43 7.81 9.17
C GLN A 38 5.98 7.28 10.52
N ASN A 39 5.11 7.11 11.52
CA ASN A 39 5.49 6.52 12.80
C ASN A 39 5.97 5.05 12.66
N TYR A 40 5.50 4.32 11.64
CA TYR A 40 5.89 2.94 11.39
C TYR A 40 7.11 2.84 10.45
N GLU A 41 7.31 3.80 9.56
CA GLU A 41 8.47 3.84 8.65
C GLU A 41 9.80 4.05 9.39
N ASN A 42 9.81 4.80 10.51
CA ASN A 42 11.03 4.99 11.31
C ASN A 42 11.62 3.67 11.84
N ASN A 43 10.78 2.64 12.05
CA ASN A 43 11.21 1.30 12.44
C ASN A 43 11.62 0.41 11.26
N ALA A 44 11.27 0.77 10.03
CA ALA A 44 11.58 -0.02 8.84
C ALA A 44 13.09 -0.06 8.54
N SER A 45 13.86 0.95 8.97
CA SER A 45 15.33 0.95 8.81
C SER A 45 16.06 -0.14 9.60
N SER A 46 15.39 -0.78 10.58
CA SER A 46 15.94 -1.90 11.36
C SER A 46 15.61 -3.28 10.76
N SER A 47 14.86 -3.33 9.66
CA SER A 47 14.42 -4.58 9.06
C SER A 47 15.46 -5.08 8.05
N HIS A 48 16.05 -6.25 8.31
CA HIS A 48 16.91 -6.97 7.36
C HIS A 48 16.12 -7.61 6.19
N PHE A 49 14.86 -7.22 5.96
CA PHE A 49 14.07 -7.68 4.84
C PHE A 49 14.23 -6.76 3.64
N THR A 50 14.40 -7.35 2.46
CA THR A 50 14.39 -6.68 1.16
C THR A 50 13.01 -6.83 0.53
N VAL A 51 12.48 -5.75 -0.05
CA VAL A 51 11.27 -5.80 -0.89
C VAL A 51 11.64 -6.45 -2.23
N GLU A 52 11.13 -7.65 -2.49
CA GLU A 52 11.35 -8.38 -3.74
C GLU A 52 10.27 -8.04 -4.78
N HIS A 53 9.03 -7.85 -4.31
CA HIS A 53 7.91 -7.51 -5.16
C HIS A 53 7.04 -6.45 -4.49
N ASP A 54 6.69 -5.42 -5.25
CA ASP A 54 5.67 -4.43 -4.90
C ASP A 54 5.01 -3.97 -6.20
N SER A 55 3.81 -4.49 -6.47
CA SER A 55 3.09 -4.24 -7.71
C SER A 55 1.73 -3.63 -7.43
N LEU A 56 1.53 -2.41 -7.95
CA LEU A 56 0.26 -1.71 -7.87
C LEU A 56 -0.90 -2.47 -8.56
N LYS A 57 -0.61 -3.37 -9.51
CA LYS A 57 -1.62 -4.11 -10.27
C LYS A 57 -2.16 -5.32 -9.52
N SER A 58 -1.27 -6.06 -8.87
CA SER A 58 -1.59 -7.27 -8.12
C SER A 58 -1.85 -6.99 -6.64
N GLN A 59 -1.51 -5.78 -6.17
CA GLN A 59 -1.69 -5.35 -4.79
C GLN A 59 -0.98 -6.27 -3.79
N ASP A 60 0.07 -6.96 -4.23
CA ASP A 60 0.86 -7.86 -3.42
C ASP A 60 2.25 -7.28 -3.16
N VAL A 61 2.71 -7.51 -1.94
CA VAL A 61 4.04 -7.14 -1.48
C VAL A 61 4.74 -8.41 -1.01
N VAL A 62 5.96 -8.62 -1.47
CA VAL A 62 6.81 -9.73 -1.05
C VAL A 62 8.07 -9.19 -0.43
N LEU A 63 8.28 -9.53 0.84
CA LEU A 63 9.49 -9.26 1.59
C LEU A 63 10.29 -10.55 1.72
N ARG A 64 11.60 -10.46 1.55
CA ARG A 64 12.51 -11.60 1.68
C ARG A 64 13.65 -11.25 2.61
N ARG A 65 14.03 -12.19 3.47
CA ARG A 65 15.22 -12.12 4.30
C ARG A 65 15.94 -13.45 4.26
N LYS A 66 17.25 -13.39 4.01
CA LYS A 66 18.14 -14.54 4.15
C LYS A 66 18.98 -14.38 5.41
N MET A 67 19.04 -15.42 6.23
CA MET A 67 19.87 -15.48 7.44
C MET A 67 21.27 -15.99 7.08
N ASP A 68 22.25 -15.69 7.93
CA ASP A 68 23.63 -16.23 7.79
C ASP A 68 23.67 -17.77 7.93
N SER A 69 22.69 -18.35 8.65
CA SER A 69 22.48 -19.80 8.75
C SER A 69 22.06 -20.45 7.43
N GLY A 70 21.73 -19.67 6.40
CA GLY A 70 21.17 -20.12 5.13
C GLY A 70 19.65 -20.32 5.14
N GLU A 71 18.99 -20.14 6.30
CA GLU A 71 17.53 -20.12 6.40
C GLU A 71 16.97 -18.88 5.68
N GLU A 72 15.80 -19.03 5.06
CA GLU A 72 15.14 -17.96 4.33
C GLU A 72 13.72 -17.75 4.88
N VAL A 73 13.38 -16.48 5.10
CA VAL A 73 12.05 -16.04 5.51
C VAL A 73 11.47 -15.18 4.40
N VAL A 74 10.32 -15.61 3.88
CA VAL A 74 9.55 -14.87 2.88
C VAL A 74 8.22 -14.49 3.50
N ILE A 75 7.86 -13.22 3.38
CA ILE A 75 6.58 -12.69 3.81
C ILE A 75 5.88 -12.19 2.57
N SER A 76 4.73 -12.78 2.23
CA SER A 76 3.86 -12.27 1.17
C SER A 76 2.61 -11.68 1.79
N ALA A 77 2.22 -10.49 1.33
CA ALA A 77 1.04 -9.79 1.80
C ALA A 77 0.20 -9.39 0.61
N LEU A 78 -1.09 -9.75 0.63
CA LEU A 78 -2.08 -9.25 -0.31
C LEU A 78 -2.84 -8.10 0.35
N LEU A 79 -2.79 -6.95 -0.30
CA LEU A 79 -3.38 -5.71 0.19
C LEU A 79 -4.79 -5.57 -0.36
N GLY A 80 -5.76 -5.43 0.53
CA GLY A 80 -7.14 -5.14 0.16
C GLY A 80 -7.33 -3.70 -0.34
N PRO A 81 -8.55 -3.36 -0.78
CA PRO A 81 -8.88 -2.00 -1.18
C PRO A 81 -8.72 -1.00 -0.02
N LEU A 82 -8.33 0.22 -0.35
CA LEU A 82 -8.25 1.33 0.60
C LEU A 82 -9.64 1.67 1.16
N ARG A 83 -9.69 1.87 2.47
CA ARG A 83 -10.86 2.30 3.23
C ARG A 83 -10.69 3.77 3.59
N PHE A 84 -11.32 4.64 2.80
CA PHE A 84 -11.32 6.09 3.05
C PHE A 84 -12.23 6.43 4.23
N GLY A 85 -11.78 7.34 5.11
CA GLY A 85 -12.55 7.77 6.29
C GLY A 85 -12.53 6.79 7.46
N TYR A 86 -11.62 5.80 7.43
CA TYR A 86 -11.35 4.90 8.56
C TYR A 86 -10.21 5.45 9.42
N ASP A 87 -10.43 5.51 10.73
CA ASP A 87 -9.49 6.08 11.72
C ASP A 87 -8.61 5.02 12.39
N GLY A 88 -8.37 3.89 11.72
CA GLY A 88 -7.50 2.84 12.23
C GLY A 88 -6.07 2.94 11.68
N ALA A 89 -5.14 2.25 12.36
CA ALA A 89 -3.73 2.20 12.00
C ALA A 89 -3.47 1.64 10.59
N PHE A 90 -4.34 0.77 10.08
CA PHE A 90 -4.22 0.21 8.74
C PHE A 90 -5.39 0.68 7.85
N PRO A 91 -5.12 1.43 6.76
CA PRO A 91 -6.17 1.94 5.87
C PRO A 91 -6.78 0.85 4.97
N ARG A 92 -6.41 -0.42 5.15
CA ARG A 92 -6.88 -1.56 4.34
C ARG A 92 -6.66 -2.87 5.08
N GLU A 93 -7.43 -3.88 4.71
CA GLU A 93 -7.20 -5.26 5.16
C GLU A 93 -5.92 -5.82 4.53
N ILE A 94 -5.21 -6.65 5.28
CA ILE A 94 -3.96 -7.29 4.86
C ILE A 94 -4.06 -8.77 5.17
N LEU A 95 -3.96 -9.59 4.11
CA LEU A 95 -3.83 -11.04 4.23
C LEU A 95 -2.36 -11.39 4.05
N MET A 96 -1.75 -12.01 5.05
CA MET A 96 -0.31 -12.26 5.05
C MET A 96 -0.01 -13.76 5.13
N LYS A 97 1.03 -14.20 4.44
CA LYS A 97 1.63 -15.52 4.60
C LYS A 97 3.10 -15.38 4.94
N ILE A 98 3.55 -16.16 5.92
CA ILE A 98 4.96 -16.25 6.30
C ILE A 98 5.45 -17.64 5.95
N CYS A 99 6.48 -17.69 5.12
CA CYS A 99 7.11 -18.92 4.68
C CYS A 99 8.54 -18.97 5.23
N VAL A 100 8.92 -20.09 5.84
CA VAL A 100 10.28 -20.33 6.35
C VAL A 100 10.84 -21.58 5.71
N SER A 101 11.98 -21.44 5.05
CA SER A 101 12.72 -22.55 4.46
C SER A 101 14.07 -22.71 5.15
N LYS A 102 14.54 -23.96 5.27
CA LYS A 102 15.85 -24.27 5.85
C LYS A 102 16.74 -24.95 4.81
N PRO A 103 18.05 -24.63 4.79
CA PRO A 103 18.97 -25.27 3.86
C PRO A 103 19.06 -26.78 4.15
N GLY A 104 19.03 -27.60 3.10
CA GLY A 104 19.08 -29.05 3.24
C GLY A 104 17.76 -29.73 3.62
N VAL A 105 16.69 -28.96 3.80
CA VAL A 105 15.33 -29.47 4.05
C VAL A 105 14.43 -29.08 2.88
N SER A 106 13.73 -30.04 2.27
CA SER A 106 12.81 -29.77 1.16
C SER A 106 11.43 -29.27 1.61
N SER A 107 11.12 -29.40 2.90
CA SER A 107 9.87 -28.94 3.49
C SER A 107 9.88 -27.43 3.74
N LEU A 108 8.75 -26.78 3.46
CA LEU A 108 8.50 -25.38 3.73
C LEU A 108 7.53 -25.27 4.91
N LEU A 109 7.86 -24.44 5.90
CA LEU A 109 6.92 -24.09 6.96
C LEU A 109 6.14 -22.85 6.53
N GLN A 110 4.81 -22.94 6.51
CA GLN A 110 3.93 -21.85 6.09
C GLN A 110 2.98 -21.49 7.23
N PHE A 111 2.81 -20.19 7.45
CA PHE A 111 1.85 -19.62 8.38
C PHE A 111 0.92 -18.67 7.63
N ASP A 112 -0.38 -18.83 7.87
CA ASP A 112 -1.40 -17.93 7.35
C ASP A 112 -1.76 -16.95 8.47
N CYS A 113 -1.46 -15.67 8.26
CA CYS A 113 -1.52 -14.63 9.29
C CYS A 113 -2.51 -13.52 8.90
N GLY A 114 -3.31 -13.09 9.87
CA GLY A 114 -4.10 -11.87 9.79
C GLY A 114 -3.40 -10.71 10.50
N VAL A 115 -3.62 -9.50 10.02
CA VAL A 115 -3.20 -8.27 10.71
C VAL A 115 -4.43 -7.66 11.40
N SER A 116 -4.30 -7.33 12.68
CA SER A 116 -5.36 -6.69 13.47
C SER A 116 -4.79 -5.54 14.28
N GLU A 117 -5.59 -4.49 14.47
CA GLU A 117 -5.16 -3.27 15.16
C GLU A 117 -5.05 -3.46 16.69
N ASP A 118 -5.84 -4.38 17.25
CA ASP A 118 -5.88 -4.63 18.70
C ASP A 118 -4.80 -5.60 19.20
N GLY A 119 -3.95 -6.15 18.34
CA GLY A 119 -2.96 -7.18 18.72
C GLY A 119 -3.58 -8.47 19.28
N HIS A 120 -4.92 -8.58 19.31
CA HIS A 120 -5.67 -9.74 19.77
C HIS A 120 -6.21 -10.44 18.52
N ALA A 121 -5.50 -11.46 18.07
CA ALA A 121 -6.01 -12.37 17.05
C ALA A 121 -7.32 -13.01 17.54
N ARG A 122 -8.35 -13.00 16.70
CA ARG A 122 -9.55 -13.82 16.90
C ARG A 122 -9.29 -15.27 16.53
#